data_AF-A0AA90PB02-F1
#
_entry.id   AF-A0AA90PB02-F1
#
_cell.length_a   1.000
_cell.length_b   1.000
_cell.length_c   1.000
_cell.angle_alpha   90.00
_cell.angle_beta   90.00
_cell.angle_gamma   90.00
#
_symmetry.space_group_name_H-M   'P 1'
#
loop_
_entity.id
_entity.type
_entity.pdbx_description
1 polymer ?
#
loop_
_entity_poly.entity_id
_entity_poly.type
_entity_poly.pdbx_seq_one_letter_code
_entity_poly.pdbx_strand_id
1 'polypeptide(L)'
;MSKLPVMEIFGPTIQGEGMVIGQKTMFVRTAGCDYSCAWCDSAFTWDGTGKEDTVQMTAEEIWDELKRIGGSGFSFVTISGGNPALLKNLNGLIEILHENKMKIGVETQGSRWQDWFLDIDELTISPKPPSSRMNTDFTVLDQIISNLANRNPENHVSLKIVVFNEEDYQYAKHVHGRYPDIPFYLQVGNDDSRTADDRQLISGLLKKYEELIDKVIEDDELNDVKVLPQLHTYIWGNKRGV
;
A
#
# COMPACT_ATOMS: atom_id res chain seq x y z
N MET A 1 -8.87 23.23 13.15
CA MET A 1 -7.98 22.50 12.23
C MET A 1 -8.69 21.21 11.81
N SER A 2 -8.57 20.80 10.55
CA SER A 2 -9.19 19.55 10.07
C SER A 2 -8.51 18.34 10.71
N LYS A 3 -9.29 17.30 11.03
CA LYS A 3 -8.79 16.07 11.66
C LYS A 3 -8.81 14.91 10.67
N LEU A 4 -7.90 13.96 10.86
CA LEU A 4 -7.73 12.73 10.11
C LEU A 4 -8.10 11.54 11.01
N PRO A 5 -8.82 10.53 10.51
CA PRO A 5 -9.11 9.31 11.25
C PRO A 5 -7.89 8.39 11.27
N VAL A 6 -7.12 8.40 12.35
CA VAL A 6 -5.90 7.59 12.50
C VAL A 6 -6.18 6.39 13.39
N MET A 7 -5.70 5.21 12.98
CA MET A 7 -5.85 3.96 13.72
C MET A 7 -4.54 3.47 14.32
N GLU A 8 -3.45 3.58 13.56
CA GLU A 8 -2.13 3.15 14.03
C GLU A 8 -1.08 4.18 13.61
N ILE A 9 -0.17 4.48 14.53
CA ILE A 9 1.11 5.13 14.23
C ILE A 9 2.20 4.26 14.86
N PHE A 10 3.14 3.77 14.06
CA PHE A 10 4.18 2.86 14.53
C PHE A 10 5.46 2.97 13.70
N GLY A 11 6.52 2.32 14.20
CA GLY A 11 7.85 2.33 13.62
C GLY A 11 8.91 2.87 14.59
N PRO A 12 10.16 3.10 14.14
CA PRO A 12 10.63 2.84 12.78
C PRO A 12 10.62 1.34 12.47
N THR A 13 10.13 0.98 11.29
CA THR A 13 10.20 -0.37 10.73
C THR A 13 10.70 -0.30 9.30
N ILE A 14 10.55 -1.36 8.50
CA ILE A 14 10.83 -1.41 7.07
C ILE A 14 9.52 -1.48 6.26
N GLN A 15 9.47 -0.81 5.11
CA GLN A 15 8.45 -1.07 4.11
C GLN A 15 8.61 -2.52 3.64
N GLY A 16 7.57 -3.33 3.79
CA GLY A 16 7.64 -4.75 3.44
C GLY A 16 7.29 -5.06 1.99
N GLU A 17 6.83 -4.07 1.22
CA GLU A 17 6.19 -4.29 -0.07
C GLU A 17 6.59 -3.25 -1.14
N GLY A 18 6.36 -3.60 -2.40
CA GLY A 18 6.36 -2.66 -3.52
C GLY A 18 7.70 -1.99 -3.82
N MET A 19 7.62 -0.79 -4.39
CA MET A 19 8.77 -0.11 -5.02
C MET A 19 9.88 0.31 -4.05
N VAL A 20 9.55 0.51 -2.77
CA VAL A 20 10.52 0.89 -1.72
C VAL A 20 10.67 -0.20 -0.65
N ILE A 21 10.47 -1.48 -1.02
CA ILE A 21 10.69 -2.62 -0.13
C ILE A 21 12.07 -2.55 0.56
N GLY A 22 12.10 -2.77 1.87
CA GLY A 22 13.28 -2.64 2.74
C GLY A 22 13.58 -1.23 3.26
N GLN A 23 12.90 -0.19 2.77
CA GLN A 23 13.09 1.19 3.24
C GLN A 23 12.69 1.34 4.71
N LYS A 24 13.58 1.89 5.55
CA LYS A 24 13.22 2.25 6.92
C LYS A 24 12.19 3.38 6.93
N THR A 25 11.04 3.17 7.57
CA THR A 25 9.89 4.09 7.54
C THR A 25 9.13 4.10 8.87
N MET A 26 8.46 5.20 9.17
CA MET A 26 7.31 5.20 10.08
C MET A 26 6.03 4.87 9.31
N PHE A 27 4.99 4.40 9.97
CA PHE A 27 3.69 4.16 9.37
C PHE A 27 2.60 5.01 10.04
N VAL A 28 1.71 5.55 9.22
CA VAL A 28 0.43 6.15 9.64
C VAL A 28 -0.69 5.40 8.93
N ARG A 29 -1.48 4.64 9.67
CA ARG A 29 -2.64 3.90 9.15
C ARG A 29 -3.92 4.66 9.44
N THR A 30 -4.64 5.07 8.40
CA THR A 30 -5.94 5.75 8.54
C THR A 30 -7.12 4.77 8.59
N ALA A 31 -8.30 5.24 8.98
CA ALA A 31 -9.54 4.46 8.94
C ALA A 31 -10.37 4.79 7.70
N GLY A 32 -11.21 3.84 7.30
CA GLY A 32 -12.17 3.97 6.19
C GLY A 32 -11.63 3.43 4.87
N CYS A 33 -12.45 2.68 4.16
CA CYS A 33 -12.17 2.17 2.83
C CYS A 33 -13.47 2.16 2.02
N ASP A 34 -13.40 2.49 0.73
CA ASP A 34 -14.51 2.38 -0.21
C ASP A 34 -14.61 0.98 -0.83
N TYR A 35 -13.66 0.10 -0.52
CA TYR A 35 -13.62 -1.31 -0.91
C TYR A 35 -13.76 -2.22 0.33
N SER A 36 -14.18 -3.46 0.10
CA SER A 36 -14.35 -4.51 1.11
C SER A 36 -13.72 -5.84 0.65
N CYS A 37 -12.43 -5.77 0.28
CA CYS A 37 -11.69 -6.90 -0.30
C CYS A 37 -11.78 -8.15 0.58
N ALA A 38 -12.06 -9.31 -0.02
CA ALA A 38 -12.28 -10.56 0.68
C ALA A 38 -11.10 -11.04 1.55
N TRP A 39 -9.87 -10.70 1.14
CA TRP A 39 -8.61 -11.09 1.79
C TRP A 39 -7.89 -9.90 2.45
N CYS A 40 -8.58 -8.81 2.79
CA CYS A 40 -7.96 -7.65 3.43
C CYS A 40 -7.31 -8.03 4.77
N ASP A 41 -5.97 -7.98 4.84
CA ASP A 41 -5.19 -8.21 6.07
C ASP A 41 -5.46 -7.17 7.17
N SER A 42 -5.96 -6.00 6.76
CA SER A 42 -6.22 -4.84 7.61
C SER A 42 -7.72 -4.51 7.66
N ALA A 43 -8.60 -5.51 7.60
CA ALA A 43 -10.05 -5.34 7.54
C ALA A 43 -10.63 -4.47 8.67
N PHE A 44 -9.98 -4.49 9.85
CA PHE A 44 -10.32 -3.67 11.01
C PHE A 44 -10.36 -2.15 10.71
N THR A 45 -9.74 -1.72 9.60
CA THR A 45 -9.79 -0.33 9.13
C THR A 45 -11.13 0.10 8.53
N TRP A 46 -12.00 -0.82 8.14
CA TRP A 46 -13.26 -0.48 7.45
C TRP A 46 -14.46 -1.35 7.84
N ASP A 47 -14.26 -2.53 8.44
CA ASP A 47 -15.34 -3.45 8.84
C ASP A 47 -16.08 -3.01 10.13
N GLY A 48 -15.62 -1.93 10.75
CA GLY A 48 -16.18 -1.35 11.98
C GLY A 48 -15.60 -1.92 13.27
N THR A 49 -14.80 -2.99 13.22
CA THR A 49 -14.24 -3.63 14.43
C THR A 49 -13.19 -2.78 15.13
N GLY A 50 -12.44 -1.94 14.39
CA GLY A 50 -11.47 -0.99 14.95
C GLY A 50 -12.00 0.43 15.12
N LYS A 51 -13.33 0.65 15.04
CA LYS A 51 -13.91 2.00 15.12
C LYS A 51 -13.63 2.68 16.46
N GLU A 52 -13.62 1.93 17.56
CA GLU A 52 -13.34 2.47 18.90
C GLU A 52 -11.85 2.85 19.07
N ASP A 53 -10.96 2.23 18.30
CA ASP A 53 -9.53 2.51 18.30
C ASP A 53 -9.16 3.70 17.40
N THR A 54 -10.11 4.23 16.62
CA THR A 54 -9.85 5.33 15.68
C THR A 54 -9.81 6.68 16.41
N VAL A 55 -8.66 7.35 16.35
CA VAL A 55 -8.44 8.68 16.95
C VAL A 55 -8.48 9.76 15.87
N GLN A 56 -9.20 10.85 16.14
CA GLN A 56 -9.25 12.01 15.25
C GLN A 56 -8.09 12.95 15.56
N MET A 57 -7.05 12.95 14.71
CA MET A 57 -5.82 13.69 14.92
C MET A 57 -5.64 14.82 13.90
N THR A 58 -5.13 15.97 14.30
CA THR A 58 -4.64 16.99 13.34
C THR A 58 -3.29 16.56 12.75
N ALA A 59 -2.85 17.23 11.69
CA ALA A 59 -1.56 16.96 11.08
C ALA A 59 -0.38 17.18 12.06
N GLU A 60 -0.49 18.20 12.91
CA GLU A 60 0.48 18.50 13.97
C GLU A 60 0.51 17.40 15.05
N GLU A 61 -0.68 16.92 15.48
CA GLU A 61 -0.78 15.82 16.45
C GLU A 61 -0.13 14.53 15.90
N ILE A 62 -0.32 14.24 14.60
CA ILE A 62 0.32 13.08 13.94
C ILE A 62 1.84 13.26 13.88
N TRP A 63 2.31 14.44 13.50
CA TRP A 63 3.75 14.74 13.43
C TRP A 63 4.43 14.65 14.80
N ASP A 64 3.79 15.18 15.84
CA ASP A 64 4.30 15.09 17.21
C ASP A 64 4.38 13.64 17.69
N GLU A 65 3.40 12.80 17.35
CA GLU A 65 3.41 11.38 17.68
C GLU A 65 4.50 10.60 16.92
N LEU A 66 4.70 10.90 15.63
CA LEU A 66 5.79 10.34 14.83
C LEU A 66 7.16 10.64 15.46
N LYS A 67 7.40 11.89 15.88
CA LYS A 67 8.62 12.26 16.61
C LYS A 67 8.71 11.61 17.98
N ARG A 68 7.59 11.48 18.72
CA ARG A 68 7.57 10.85 20.04
C ARG A 68 8.01 9.39 19.97
N ILE A 69 7.54 8.66 18.95
CA ILE A 69 7.86 7.24 18.76
C ILE A 69 9.23 7.06 18.10
N GLY A 70 9.48 7.73 16.98
CA GLY A 70 10.66 7.52 16.13
C GLY A 70 11.87 8.37 16.48
N GLY A 71 11.71 9.42 17.29
CA GLY A 71 12.76 10.40 17.58
C GLY A 71 13.28 11.06 16.30
N SER A 72 14.61 11.11 16.15
CA SER A 72 15.30 11.51 14.92
C SER A 72 15.68 10.32 14.02
N GLY A 73 15.14 9.13 14.31
CA GLY A 73 15.56 7.85 13.71
C GLY A 73 14.95 7.53 12.35
N PHE A 74 14.18 8.44 11.73
CA PHE A 74 13.48 8.22 10.47
C PHE A 74 13.54 9.45 9.55
N SER A 75 13.45 9.20 8.25
CA SER A 75 13.41 10.22 7.19
C SER A 75 12.35 9.89 6.12
N PHE A 76 11.49 8.91 6.41
CA PHE A 76 10.48 8.39 5.50
C PHE A 76 9.22 8.02 6.32
N VAL A 77 8.05 8.38 5.80
CA VAL A 77 6.75 8.06 6.41
C VAL A 77 5.85 7.44 5.34
N THR A 78 5.30 6.26 5.63
CA THR A 78 4.34 5.57 4.77
C THR A 78 2.93 5.80 5.32
N ILE A 79 2.05 6.35 4.50
CA ILE A 79 0.64 6.56 4.83
C ILE A 79 -0.20 5.48 4.12
N SER A 80 -1.02 4.77 4.89
CA SER A 80 -1.81 3.62 4.41
C SER A 80 -3.17 3.52 5.14
N GLY A 81 -3.94 2.46 4.87
CA GLY A 81 -5.12 1.96 5.60
C GLY A 81 -6.35 2.87 5.64
N GLY A 82 -7.57 2.34 5.71
CA GLY A 82 -8.08 1.64 4.55
C GLY A 82 -7.61 2.36 3.28
N ASN A 83 -8.39 3.27 2.71
CA ASN A 83 -7.95 4.05 1.54
C ASN A 83 -7.65 5.52 1.91
N PRO A 84 -6.38 5.93 2.03
CA PRO A 84 -6.02 7.33 2.32
C PRO A 84 -6.58 8.32 1.30
N ALA A 85 -6.83 7.88 0.06
CA ALA A 85 -7.38 8.71 -1.01
C ALA A 85 -8.84 9.16 -0.76
N LEU A 86 -9.50 8.67 0.30
CA LEU A 86 -10.78 9.21 0.75
C LEU A 86 -10.63 10.53 1.53
N LEU A 87 -9.42 10.84 1.99
CA LEU A 87 -9.14 11.94 2.91
C LEU A 87 -8.62 13.16 2.13
N LYS A 88 -9.55 14.07 1.79
CA LYS A 88 -9.21 15.31 1.07
C LYS A 88 -8.25 16.20 1.87
N ASN A 89 -8.36 16.18 3.19
CA ASN A 89 -7.58 17.00 4.10
C ASN A 89 -6.23 16.39 4.51
N LEU A 90 -5.76 15.35 3.81
CA LEU A 90 -4.44 14.75 4.04
C LEU A 90 -3.29 15.69 3.62
N ASN A 91 -3.57 16.68 2.76
CA ASN A 91 -2.60 17.66 2.29
C ASN A 91 -1.87 18.37 3.45
N GLY A 92 -2.55 18.69 4.55
CA GLY A 92 -1.91 19.34 5.70
C GLY A 92 -0.85 18.45 6.37
N LEU A 93 -1.02 17.13 6.37
CA LEU A 93 0.01 16.21 6.86
C LEU A 93 1.19 16.12 5.89
N ILE A 94 0.91 16.09 4.59
CA ILE A 94 1.94 16.05 3.54
C ILE A 94 2.83 17.29 3.63
N GLU A 95 2.22 18.47 3.72
CA GLU A 95 2.93 19.75 3.89
C GLU A 95 3.85 19.73 5.12
N ILE A 96 3.34 19.33 6.30
CA ILE A 96 4.15 19.25 7.53
C ILE A 96 5.33 18.27 7.37
N LEU A 97 5.10 17.12 6.73
CA LEU A 97 6.15 16.12 6.53
C LEU A 97 7.26 16.64 5.62
N HIS A 98 6.93 17.27 4.50
CA HIS A 98 7.92 17.86 3.59
C HIS A 98 8.67 19.04 4.20
N GLU A 99 7.98 19.93 4.94
CA GLU A 99 8.62 21.01 5.69
C GLU A 99 9.69 20.50 6.67
N ASN A 100 9.47 19.30 7.22
CA ASN A 100 10.40 18.60 8.10
C ASN A 100 11.33 17.61 7.36
N LYS A 101 11.42 17.73 6.03
CA LYS A 101 12.34 16.95 5.16
C LYS A 101 12.10 15.44 5.20
N MET A 102 10.87 15.01 5.45
CA MET A 102 10.46 13.61 5.36
C MET A 102 10.06 13.28 3.92
N LYS A 103 10.52 12.14 3.41
CA LYS A 103 9.93 11.52 2.21
C LYS A 103 8.64 10.80 2.55
N ILE A 104 7.71 10.74 1.62
CA ILE A 104 6.37 10.20 1.84
C ILE A 104 6.07 9.06 0.87
N GLY A 105 5.69 7.90 1.41
CA GLY A 105 5.07 6.82 0.65
C GLY A 105 3.56 6.79 0.86
N VAL A 106 2.78 6.48 -0.16
CA VAL A 106 1.32 6.28 -0.03
C VAL A 106 0.90 4.97 -0.69
N GLU A 107 0.05 4.21 -0.01
CA GLU A 107 -0.59 3.01 -0.54
C GLU A 107 -2.08 3.27 -0.77
N THR A 108 -2.57 3.07 -1.99
CA THR A 108 -4.00 3.21 -2.34
C THR A 108 -4.41 2.15 -3.37
N GLN A 109 -5.70 1.81 -3.44
CA GLN A 109 -6.22 0.96 -4.52
C GLN A 109 -6.51 1.69 -5.84
N GLY A 110 -6.36 3.02 -5.90
CA GLY A 110 -6.59 3.77 -7.14
C GLY A 110 -8.07 3.94 -7.51
N SER A 111 -8.97 3.98 -6.52
CA SER A 111 -10.40 4.21 -6.73
C SER A 111 -10.82 5.69 -6.58
N ARG A 112 -9.93 6.55 -6.10
CA ARG A 112 -10.18 7.97 -5.85
C ARG A 112 -8.94 8.80 -6.17
N TRP A 113 -9.16 9.91 -6.86
CA TRP A 113 -8.14 10.94 -7.10
C TRP A 113 -8.12 11.95 -5.95
N GLN A 114 -6.93 12.43 -5.60
CA GLN A 114 -6.70 13.63 -4.81
C GLN A 114 -5.56 14.42 -5.41
N ASP A 115 -5.65 15.75 -5.41
CA ASP A 115 -4.60 16.60 -6.00
C ASP A 115 -3.27 16.44 -5.27
N TRP A 116 -3.30 16.17 -3.96
CA TRP A 116 -2.10 15.91 -3.15
C TRP A 116 -1.33 14.65 -3.57
N PHE A 117 -1.86 13.81 -4.46
CA PHE A 117 -1.09 12.71 -5.07
C PHE A 117 0.14 13.22 -5.83
N LEU A 118 0.06 14.44 -6.39
CA LEU A 118 1.17 15.04 -7.15
C LEU A 118 2.38 15.35 -6.27
N ASP A 119 2.18 15.48 -4.96
CA ASP A 119 3.23 15.80 -4.00
C ASP A 119 3.84 14.55 -3.35
N ILE A 120 3.27 13.36 -3.53
CA ILE A 120 3.79 12.14 -2.91
C ILE A 120 5.08 11.66 -3.59
N ASP A 121 6.15 11.46 -2.81
CA ASP A 121 7.44 10.99 -3.32
C ASP A 121 7.36 9.58 -3.93
N GLU A 122 6.66 8.65 -3.25
CA GLU A 122 6.56 7.24 -3.64
C GLU A 122 5.10 6.75 -3.55
N LEU A 123 4.35 6.85 -4.65
CA LEU A 123 2.93 6.47 -4.71
C LEU A 123 2.73 5.06 -5.28
N THR A 124 2.30 4.12 -4.45
CA THR A 124 1.89 2.78 -4.87
C THR A 124 0.39 2.72 -5.11
N ILE A 125 -0.01 2.42 -6.35
CA ILE A 125 -1.40 2.16 -6.72
C ILE A 125 -1.59 0.65 -6.88
N SER A 126 -2.55 0.09 -6.16
CA SER A 126 -2.83 -1.35 -6.15
C SER A 126 -4.28 -1.64 -6.58
N PRO A 127 -4.57 -1.61 -7.90
CA PRO A 127 -5.85 -2.09 -8.41
C PRO A 127 -6.12 -3.51 -7.92
N LYS A 128 -7.35 -3.78 -7.48
CA LYS A 128 -7.68 -5.03 -6.79
C LYS A 128 -8.17 -6.08 -7.79
N PRO A 129 -7.56 -7.28 -7.79
CA PRO A 129 -7.89 -8.34 -8.74
C PRO A 129 -9.22 -9.04 -8.38
N PRO A 130 -9.76 -9.90 -9.26
CA PRO A 130 -11.05 -10.57 -9.05
C PRO A 130 -11.17 -11.39 -7.76
N SER A 131 -10.09 -12.02 -7.28
CA SER A 131 -10.13 -12.76 -6.00
C SER A 131 -10.51 -11.89 -4.80
N SER A 132 -10.30 -10.57 -4.89
CA SER A 132 -10.71 -9.61 -3.87
C SER A 132 -12.23 -9.42 -3.79
N ARG A 133 -12.98 -9.89 -4.79
CA ARG A 133 -14.41 -9.65 -5.03
C ARG A 133 -14.78 -8.19 -5.33
N MET A 134 -13.79 -7.33 -5.56
CA MET A 134 -13.99 -5.95 -5.96
C MET A 134 -13.86 -5.82 -7.47
N ASN A 135 -14.55 -4.83 -8.05
CA ASN A 135 -14.44 -4.50 -9.46
C ASN A 135 -13.64 -3.22 -9.62
N THR A 136 -12.56 -3.28 -10.41
CA THR A 136 -11.78 -2.10 -10.75
C THR A 136 -12.57 -1.23 -11.73
N ASP A 137 -12.78 0.04 -11.37
CA ASP A 137 -13.29 1.04 -12.32
C ASP A 137 -12.11 1.59 -13.12
N PHE A 138 -11.90 1.01 -14.31
CA PHE A 138 -10.82 1.43 -15.18
C PHE A 138 -10.96 2.87 -15.68
N THR A 139 -12.18 3.42 -15.74
CA THR A 139 -12.37 4.83 -16.13
C THR A 139 -11.74 5.75 -15.08
N VAL A 140 -11.94 5.43 -13.80
CA VAL A 140 -11.34 6.19 -12.70
C VAL A 140 -9.83 5.98 -12.65
N LEU A 141 -9.37 4.74 -12.83
CA LEU A 141 -7.94 4.45 -12.82
C LEU A 141 -7.21 5.14 -13.98
N ASP A 142 -7.79 5.16 -15.19
CA ASP A 142 -7.26 5.90 -16.34
C ASP A 142 -7.10 7.38 -16.01
N GLN A 143 -8.11 7.99 -15.38
CA GLN A 143 -8.08 9.40 -14.99
C GLN A 143 -6.97 9.67 -13.98
N ILE A 144 -6.78 8.79 -12.99
CA ILE A 144 -5.72 8.92 -11.99
C ILE A 144 -4.35 8.84 -12.65
N ILE A 145 -4.11 7.81 -13.48
CA ILE A 145 -2.83 7.63 -14.17
C ILE A 145 -2.55 8.81 -15.12
N SER A 146 -3.56 9.28 -15.84
CA SER A 146 -3.43 10.45 -16.72
C SER A 146 -3.09 11.73 -15.93
N ASN A 147 -3.68 11.94 -14.76
CA ASN A 147 -3.37 13.11 -13.94
C ASN A 147 -1.93 13.06 -13.41
N LEU A 148 -1.45 11.88 -13.04
CA LEU A 148 -0.08 11.65 -12.57
C LEU A 148 0.98 11.87 -13.63
N ALA A 149 0.62 12.02 -14.92
CA ALA A 149 1.57 12.43 -15.96
C ALA A 149 2.16 13.82 -15.71
N ASN A 150 1.47 14.68 -14.94
CA ASN A 150 1.91 16.04 -14.61
C ASN A 150 2.63 16.15 -13.25
N ARG A 151 2.96 15.03 -12.61
CA ARG A 151 3.67 15.02 -11.31
C ARG A 151 5.10 15.56 -11.45
N ASN A 152 5.70 15.93 -10.33
CA ASN A 152 7.13 16.23 -10.28
C ASN A 152 7.93 15.01 -10.79
N PRO A 153 8.89 15.17 -11.73
CA PRO A 153 9.71 14.05 -12.21
C PRO A 153 10.49 13.29 -11.13
N GLU A 154 10.74 13.90 -9.96
CA GLU A 154 11.36 13.25 -8.80
C GLU A 154 10.39 12.35 -8.01
N ASN A 155 9.08 12.47 -8.26
CA ASN A 155 8.04 11.68 -7.63
C ASN A 155 7.73 10.44 -8.47
N HIS A 156 7.75 9.28 -7.82
CA HIS A 156 7.59 7.99 -8.47
C HIS A 156 6.20 7.41 -8.23
N VAL A 157 5.70 6.70 -9.24
CA VAL A 157 4.43 5.98 -9.19
C VAL A 157 4.70 4.54 -9.60
N SER A 158 4.07 3.59 -8.91
CA SER A 158 4.10 2.18 -9.30
C SER A 158 2.72 1.55 -9.25
N LEU A 159 2.55 0.47 -10.02
CA LEU A 159 1.39 -0.42 -9.96
C LEU A 159 1.77 -1.72 -9.27
N LYS A 160 0.97 -2.16 -8.30
CA LYS A 160 1.22 -3.39 -7.54
C LYS A 160 -0.02 -4.26 -7.46
N ILE A 161 -0.01 -5.41 -8.12
CA ILE A 161 -1.12 -6.36 -8.13
C ILE A 161 -0.81 -7.55 -7.24
N VAL A 162 -1.71 -7.82 -6.29
CA VAL A 162 -1.63 -9.03 -5.46
C VAL A 162 -2.18 -10.21 -6.25
N VAL A 163 -1.53 -11.36 -6.20
CA VAL A 163 -1.90 -12.55 -6.99
C VAL A 163 -2.14 -13.73 -6.05
N PHE A 164 -3.38 -14.24 -6.05
CA PHE A 164 -3.74 -15.47 -5.32
C PHE A 164 -3.90 -16.68 -6.23
N ASN A 165 -4.30 -16.46 -7.48
CA ASN A 165 -4.68 -17.51 -8.42
C ASN A 165 -4.46 -17.09 -9.88
N GLU A 166 -4.85 -17.97 -10.81
CA GLU A 166 -4.75 -17.73 -12.26
C GLU A 166 -5.52 -16.50 -12.73
N GLU A 167 -6.74 -16.30 -12.22
CA GLU A 167 -7.59 -15.19 -12.62
C GLU A 167 -6.97 -13.83 -12.25
N ASP A 168 -6.36 -13.75 -11.06
CA ASP A 168 -5.62 -12.56 -10.63
C ASP A 168 -4.38 -12.31 -11.48
N TYR A 169 -3.69 -13.38 -11.90
CA TYR A 169 -2.53 -13.28 -12.76
C TYR A 169 -2.89 -12.72 -14.14
N GLN A 170 -3.97 -13.23 -14.75
CA GLN A 170 -4.48 -12.71 -16.03
C GLN A 170 -4.95 -11.26 -15.89
N TYR A 171 -5.58 -10.92 -14.76
CA TYR A 171 -5.92 -9.54 -14.44
C TYR A 171 -4.66 -8.66 -14.35
N ALA A 172 -3.59 -9.13 -13.71
CA ALA A 172 -2.33 -8.39 -13.62
C ALA A 172 -1.72 -8.12 -15.00
N LYS A 173 -1.71 -9.12 -15.89
CA LYS A 173 -1.30 -8.95 -17.30
C LYS A 173 -2.12 -7.89 -18.01
N HIS A 174 -3.44 -7.91 -17.83
CA HIS A 174 -4.32 -6.89 -18.40
C HIS A 174 -3.98 -5.48 -17.91
N VAL A 175 -3.75 -5.31 -16.59
CA VAL A 175 -3.38 -4.01 -16.03
C VAL A 175 -2.00 -3.56 -16.53
N HIS A 176 -1.01 -4.45 -16.58
CA HIS A 176 0.33 -4.13 -17.08
C HIS A 176 0.29 -3.69 -18.56
N GLY A 177 -0.40 -4.45 -19.42
CA GLY A 177 -0.56 -4.11 -20.83
C GLY A 177 -1.34 -2.81 -21.07
N ARG A 178 -2.22 -2.41 -20.12
CA ARG A 178 -2.94 -1.13 -20.18
C ARG A 178 -2.06 0.07 -19.83
N TYR A 179 -1.09 -0.10 -18.92
CA TYR A 179 -0.21 0.96 -18.44
C TYR A 179 1.27 0.57 -18.56
N PRO A 180 1.78 0.40 -19.80
CA PRO A 180 3.09 -0.21 -20.05
C PRO A 180 4.27 0.60 -19.51
N ASP A 181 4.11 1.92 -19.35
CA ASP A 181 5.18 2.82 -18.90
C ASP A 181 5.25 2.99 -17.36
N ILE A 182 4.36 2.34 -16.61
CA ILE A 182 4.33 2.44 -15.15
C ILE A 182 5.05 1.22 -14.55
N PRO A 183 6.08 1.41 -13.69
CA PRO A 183 6.76 0.32 -13.01
C PRO A 183 5.77 -0.64 -12.34
N PHE A 184 5.88 -1.92 -12.69
CA PHE A 184 4.87 -2.92 -12.36
C PHE A 184 5.40 -3.98 -11.40
N TYR A 185 4.57 -4.33 -10.41
CA TYR A 185 4.91 -5.23 -9.33
C TYR A 185 3.81 -6.29 -9.17
N LEU A 186 4.23 -7.55 -9.06
CA LEU A 186 3.39 -8.65 -8.65
C LEU A 186 3.71 -9.00 -7.19
N GLN A 187 2.67 -9.12 -6.38
CA GLN A 187 2.79 -9.46 -4.97
C GLN A 187 2.11 -10.79 -4.66
N VAL A 188 2.78 -11.65 -3.90
CA VAL A 188 2.19 -12.91 -3.44
C VAL A 188 1.02 -12.63 -2.49
N GLY A 189 -0.13 -13.25 -2.75
CA GLY A 189 -1.30 -13.19 -1.86
C GLY A 189 -1.16 -14.04 -0.60
N ASN A 190 -1.52 -13.47 0.55
CA ASN A 190 -1.59 -14.17 1.83
C ASN A 190 -2.99 -14.75 2.08
N ASP A 191 -3.12 -16.08 1.99
CA ASP A 191 -4.39 -16.80 2.18
C ASP A 191 -4.88 -16.80 3.63
N ASP A 192 -3.97 -16.64 4.59
CA ASP A 192 -4.26 -16.81 6.00
C ASP A 192 -3.69 -15.64 6.81
N SER A 193 -4.42 -14.53 6.78
CA SER A 193 -4.12 -13.32 7.55
C SER A 193 -4.46 -13.44 9.05
N ARG A 194 -4.88 -14.62 9.53
CA ARG A 194 -5.36 -14.83 10.90
C ARG A 194 -4.59 -15.90 11.67
N THR A 195 -3.85 -16.77 10.97
CA THR A 195 -3.04 -17.79 11.64
C THR A 195 -1.99 -17.15 12.55
N ALA A 196 -1.75 -17.83 13.67
CA ALA A 196 -0.67 -17.55 14.60
C ALA A 196 0.51 -18.53 14.43
N ASP A 197 0.43 -19.48 13.50
CA ASP A 197 1.54 -20.38 13.17
C ASP A 197 2.41 -19.77 12.07
N ASP A 198 3.34 -18.91 12.49
CA ASP A 198 4.25 -18.21 11.58
C ASP A 198 5.09 -19.18 10.73
N ARG A 199 5.47 -20.35 11.27
CA ARG A 199 6.31 -21.30 10.52
C ARG A 199 5.55 -21.90 9.34
N GLN A 200 4.31 -22.33 9.60
CA GLN A 200 3.45 -22.86 8.55
C GLN A 200 3.11 -21.79 7.53
N LEU A 201 2.78 -20.57 7.99
CA LEU A 201 2.49 -19.42 7.14
C LEU A 201 3.65 -19.11 6.19
N ILE A 202 4.85 -18.88 6.75
CA ILE A 202 6.04 -18.51 5.97
C ILE A 202 6.39 -19.60 4.96
N SER A 203 6.35 -20.88 5.36
CA SER A 203 6.60 -21.98 4.44
C SER A 203 5.61 -22.02 3.28
N GLY A 204 4.32 -21.76 3.55
CA GLY A 204 3.29 -21.71 2.52
C GLY A 204 3.48 -20.52 1.57
N LEU A 205 3.79 -19.34 2.10
CA LEU A 205 4.01 -18.14 1.30
C LEU A 205 5.29 -18.22 0.45
N LEU A 206 6.35 -18.87 0.95
CA LEU A 206 7.57 -19.10 0.16
C LEU A 206 7.30 -20.02 -1.03
N LYS A 207 6.50 -21.08 -0.84
CA LYS A 207 6.10 -21.97 -1.94
C LYS A 207 5.30 -21.21 -3.00
N LYS A 208 4.34 -20.39 -2.59
CA LYS A 208 3.57 -19.54 -3.50
C LYS A 208 4.44 -18.51 -4.23
N TYR A 209 5.45 -18.00 -3.57
CA TYR A 209 6.38 -17.04 -4.16
C TYR A 209 7.21 -17.70 -5.26
N GLU A 210 7.76 -18.89 -5.00
CA GLU A 210 8.44 -19.72 -6.01
C GLU A 210 7.52 -20.01 -7.20
N GLU A 211 6.30 -20.49 -6.96
CA GLU A 211 5.31 -20.78 -8.02
C GLU A 211 4.98 -19.55 -8.89
N LEU A 212 4.85 -18.37 -8.28
CA LEU A 212 4.60 -17.14 -9.01
C LEU A 212 5.82 -16.70 -9.83
N ILE A 213 7.04 -16.83 -9.27
CA ILE A 213 8.28 -16.52 -9.98
C ILE A 213 8.44 -17.42 -11.20
N ASP A 214 8.32 -18.75 -11.01
CA ASP A 214 8.49 -19.74 -12.09
C ASP A 214 7.54 -19.43 -13.24
N LYS A 215 6.29 -19.08 -12.91
CA LYS A 215 5.30 -18.68 -13.90
C LYS A 215 5.68 -17.39 -14.66
N VAL A 216 6.17 -16.37 -13.95
CA VAL A 216 6.55 -15.08 -14.57
C VAL A 216 7.79 -15.22 -15.46
N ILE A 217 8.75 -16.08 -15.08
CA ILE A 217 9.95 -16.34 -15.89
C ILE A 217 9.60 -16.88 -17.28
N GLU A 218 8.48 -17.61 -17.41
CA GLU A 218 8.01 -18.19 -18.67
C GLU A 218 7.06 -17.27 -19.47
N ASP A 219 6.71 -16.09 -18.96
CA ASP A 219 5.68 -15.22 -19.56
C ASP A 219 6.27 -13.96 -20.22
N ASP A 220 6.36 -13.98 -21.55
CA ASP A 220 6.90 -12.89 -22.36
C ASP A 220 6.11 -11.56 -22.25
N GLU A 221 4.86 -11.58 -21.77
CA GLU A 221 4.07 -10.36 -21.57
C GLU A 221 4.44 -9.63 -20.26
N LEU A 222 5.23 -10.26 -19.38
CA LEU A 222 5.60 -9.72 -18.07
C LEU A 222 7.12 -9.57 -17.93
N ASN A 223 7.81 -9.24 -19.02
CA ASN A 223 9.26 -9.07 -19.05
C ASN A 223 9.80 -7.96 -18.14
N ASP A 224 9.07 -6.84 -18.00
CA ASP A 224 9.47 -5.70 -17.14
C ASP A 224 8.58 -5.60 -15.89
N VAL A 225 8.58 -6.66 -15.08
CA VAL A 225 7.88 -6.68 -13.79
C VAL A 225 8.80 -7.12 -12.66
N LYS A 226 8.46 -6.73 -11.43
CA LYS A 226 9.11 -7.24 -10.22
C LYS A 226 8.15 -8.14 -9.46
N VAL A 227 8.55 -9.38 -9.18
CA VAL A 227 7.78 -10.30 -8.32
C VAL A 227 8.34 -10.19 -6.92
N LEU A 228 7.50 -9.83 -5.94
CA LEU A 228 7.91 -9.61 -4.55
C LEU A 228 6.97 -10.32 -3.56
N PRO A 229 7.48 -10.72 -2.38
CA PRO A 229 6.65 -11.17 -1.27
C PRO A 229 6.22 -9.97 -0.39
N GLN A 230 5.51 -10.26 0.69
CA GLN A 230 5.35 -9.35 1.82
C GLN A 230 6.48 -9.61 2.83
N LEU A 231 7.58 -8.84 2.75
CA LEU A 231 8.78 -9.11 3.56
C LEU A 231 8.48 -9.04 5.06
N HIS A 232 7.63 -8.12 5.50
CA HIS A 232 7.26 -8.02 6.91
C HIS A 232 6.56 -9.28 7.43
N THR A 233 5.76 -9.96 6.60
CA THR A 233 5.09 -11.22 6.94
C THR A 233 6.10 -12.36 7.10
N TYR A 234 7.23 -12.32 6.38
CA TYR A 234 8.29 -13.31 6.53
C TYR A 234 9.08 -13.15 7.84
N ILE A 235 9.08 -11.95 8.43
CA ILE A 235 9.80 -11.66 9.67
C ILE A 235 8.89 -11.78 10.89
N TRP A 236 7.64 -11.33 10.78
CA TRP A 236 6.72 -11.16 11.92
C TRP A 236 5.34 -11.79 11.73
N GLY A 237 5.13 -12.58 10.67
CA GLY A 237 3.82 -13.18 10.39
C GLY A 237 2.72 -12.13 10.23
N ASN A 238 1.56 -12.39 10.83
CA ASN A 238 0.40 -11.49 10.79
C ASN A 238 0.39 -10.44 11.94
N LYS A 239 1.53 -10.22 12.60
CA LYS A 239 1.62 -9.27 13.71
C LYS A 239 1.35 -7.85 13.22
N ARG A 240 0.56 -7.09 13.99
CA ARG A 240 0.28 -5.66 13.75
C ARG A 240 1.32 -4.75 14.39
N GLY A 241 1.40 -3.51 13.89
CA GLY A 241 2.25 -2.47 14.45
C GLY A 241 3.75 -2.75 14.37
N VAL A 242 4.17 -3.53 13.37
CA VAL A 242 5.57 -3.91 13.11
C VAL A 242 5.98 -3.57 11.72
#